data_AF-A0A2V9GIY8-F1
#
_entry.id   AF-A0A2V9GIY8-F1
#
_cell.length_a   1.000
_cell.length_b   1.000
_cell.length_c   1.000
_cell.angle_alpha   90.00
_cell.angle_beta   90.00
_cell.angle_gamma   90.00
#
_symmetry.space_group_name_H-M   'P 1'
#
loop_
_entity.id
_entity.type
_entity.pdbx_description
1 polymer ?
#
loop_
_entity_poly.entity_id
_entity_poly.type
_entity_poly.pdbx_seq_one_letter_code
_entity_poly.pdbx_strand_id
1 'polypeptide(L)' 'EECNPWRATPLEWSVPSPPPADGFGPSDPVVYRGAYEFSVPDVAEDFLPQRLEPEQRTKARESGE' A
#
# COMPACT_ATOMS: atom_id res chain seq x y z
N GLU A 1 3.06 2.87 16.19
CA GLU A 1 1.80 2.26 15.71
C GLU A 1 1.86 1.99 14.22
N GLU A 2 1.31 0.86 13.81
CA GLU A 2 1.12 0.55 12.38
C GLU A 2 0.04 1.49 11.83
N CYS A 3 0.33 2.25 10.76
CA CYS A 3 -0.65 3.16 10.14
C CYS A 3 -1.81 2.42 9.47
N ASN A 4 -1.67 1.11 9.24
CA ASN A 4 -2.62 0.29 8.51
C ASN A 4 -2.91 -1.03 9.24
N PRO A 5 -3.54 -0.99 10.43
CA PRO A 5 -3.81 -2.19 11.22
C PRO A 5 -4.79 -3.17 10.56
N TRP A 6 -5.55 -2.70 9.57
CA TRP A 6 -6.56 -3.48 8.87
C TRP A 6 -6.08 -4.08 7.56
N ARG A 7 -4.80 -3.89 7.20
CA ARG A 7 -4.24 -4.34 5.92
C ARG A 7 -5.09 -3.86 4.73
N ALA A 8 -5.54 -2.61 4.78
CA ALA A 8 -6.31 -1.99 3.72
C ALA A 8 -5.41 -1.53 2.56
N THR A 9 -5.96 -1.44 1.36
CA THR A 9 -5.22 -1.04 0.15
C THR A 9 -5.28 0.46 -0.19
N PRO A 10 -6.31 1.26 0.20
CA PRO A 10 -6.40 2.67 -0.20
C PRO A 10 -5.30 3.57 0.36
N LEU A 11 -5.05 4.69 -0.32
CA LEU A 11 -4.05 5.68 0.07
C LEU A 11 -4.28 6.32 1.45
N GLU A 12 -5.51 6.38 1.96
CA GLU A 12 -5.78 6.92 3.30
C GLU A 12 -5.01 6.20 4.41
N TRP A 13 -4.72 4.90 4.23
CA TRP A 13 -3.95 4.07 5.17
C TRP A 13 -2.44 4.26 5.04
N SER A 14 -2.02 5.21 4.21
CA SER A 14 -0.64 5.54 3.94
C SER A 14 -0.17 6.79 4.69
N VAL A 15 -1.11 7.52 5.29
CA VAL A 15 -0.85 8.72 6.09
C VAL A 15 -1.03 8.43 7.58
N PRO A 16 -0.27 9.10 8.46
CA PRO A 16 -0.48 8.99 9.89
C PRO A 16 -1.84 9.57 10.30
N SER A 17 -2.31 9.18 11.48
CA SER A 17 -3.45 9.80 12.15
C SER A 17 -2.95 10.67 13.31
N PRO A 18 -3.23 11.99 13.35
CA PRO A 18 -4.01 12.77 12.37
C PRO A 18 -3.25 13.00 11.04
N PRO A 19 -3.97 13.24 9.92
CA PRO A 19 -3.33 13.48 8.64
C PRO A 19 -2.56 14.82 8.62
N PRO A 20 -1.52 14.94 7.76
CA PRO A 20 -0.88 16.22 7.45
C PRO A 20 -1.90 17.29 7.02
N ALA A 21 -1.61 18.56 7.30
CA ALA A 21 -2.47 19.68 6.93
C ALA A 21 -2.72 19.73 5.40
N ASP A 22 -1.70 19.34 4.63
CA ASP A 22 -1.70 19.30 3.16
C ASP A 22 -2.25 17.98 2.59
N GLY A 23 -2.93 17.16 3.40
CA GLY A 23 -3.49 15.87 3.00
C GLY A 23 -2.46 14.74 3.05
N PHE A 24 -1.76 14.45 1.94
CA PHE A 24 -0.81 13.33 1.84
C PHE A 24 0.64 13.68 2.22
N GLY A 25 0.89 14.93 2.58
CA GLY A 25 2.22 15.44 2.94
C GLY A 25 2.89 16.19 1.79
N PRO A 26 4.24 16.26 1.76
CA PRO A 26 4.97 17.16 0.86
C PRO A 26 5.04 16.70 -0.60
N SER A 27 4.71 15.43 -0.89
CA SER A 27 4.78 14.85 -2.23
C SER A 27 3.46 14.22 -2.62
N ASP A 28 3.06 14.38 -3.88
CA ASP A 28 1.90 13.72 -4.44
C ASP A 28 2.06 12.19 -4.40
N PRO A 29 1.04 11.44 -3.92
CA PRO A 29 1.10 9.99 -3.88
C PRO A 29 1.04 9.41 -5.29
N VAL A 30 1.90 8.43 -5.56
CA VAL A 30 1.85 7.65 -6.81
C VAL A 30 0.95 6.44 -6.60
N VAL A 31 0.01 6.25 -7.53
CA VAL A 31 -0.92 5.12 -7.54
C VAL A 31 -0.50 4.12 -8.62
N TYR A 32 -0.11 2.92 -8.19
CA TYR A 32 0.31 1.86 -9.10
C TYR A 32 -0.82 0.88 -9.46
N ARG A 33 -1.94 0.90 -8.73
CA ARG A 33 -3.03 -0.08 -8.85
C ARG A 33 -4.35 0.38 -8.22
N GLY A 34 -5.40 -0.42 -8.39
CA GLY A 34 -6.74 -0.13 -7.87
C GLY A 34 -6.84 -0.20 -6.34
N ALA A 35 -7.89 0.41 -5.79
CA ALA A 35 -8.18 0.44 -4.35
C ALA A 35 -8.77 -0.86 -3.78
N TYR A 36 -8.78 -1.95 -4.57
CA TYR A 36 -9.36 -3.24 -4.21
C TYR A 36 -8.46 -4.42 -4.59
N GLU A 37 -7.15 -4.19 -4.71
CA GLU A 37 -6.17 -5.23 -5.02
C GLU A 37 -5.90 -6.11 -3.81
N PHE A 38 -6.79 -7.07 -3.59
CA PHE A 38 -6.67 -8.11 -2.58
C PHE A 38 -6.52 -9.47 -3.26
N SER A 39 -5.80 -10.39 -2.61
CA SER A 39 -5.56 -11.76 -3.07
C SER A 39 -5.16 -11.85 -4.54
N VAL A 40 -4.30 -10.92 -4.98
CA VAL A 40 -3.83 -10.84 -6.37
C VAL A 40 -2.99 -12.08 -6.67
N PRO A 41 -3.21 -12.78 -7.80
CA PRO A 41 -2.39 -13.93 -8.15
C PRO A 41 -0.91 -13.53 -8.23
N ASP A 42 -0.03 -14.45 -7.87
CA ASP A 42 1.42 -14.23 -7.84
C ASP A 42 1.86 -13.10 -6.87
N VAL A 43 1.15 -12.92 -5.76
CA VAL A 43 1.56 -12.07 -4.64
C VAL A 43 1.38 -12.87 -3.35
N ALA A 44 2.41 -12.91 -2.51
CA ALA A 44 2.34 -13.63 -1.24
C ALA A 44 1.38 -12.95 -0.23
N GLU A 45 1.35 -11.61 -0.22
CA GLU A 45 0.40 -10.86 0.59
C GLU A 45 -1.01 -10.82 0.00
N ASP A 46 -2.01 -11.06 0.85
CA ASP A 46 -3.43 -10.92 0.53
C ASP A 46 -3.90 -9.47 0.35
N PHE A 47 -3.09 -8.47 0.71
CA PHE A 47 -3.42 -7.07 0.52
C PHE A 47 -2.28 -6.35 -0.17
N LEU A 48 -2.62 -5.56 -1.18
CA LEU A 48 -1.63 -4.91 -2.01
C LEU A 48 -1.86 -3.38 -2.05
N PRO A 49 -1.18 -2.59 -1.19
CA PRO A 49 -1.39 -1.15 -1.10
C PRO A 49 -1.17 -0.42 -2.43
N GLN A 50 -1.98 0.62 -2.69
CA GLN A 50 -1.93 1.43 -3.92
C GLN A 50 -0.57 2.09 -4.17
N ARG A 51 0.14 2.44 -3.09
CA ARG A 51 1.45 3.10 -3.11
C ARG A 51 2.64 2.16 -3.25
N LEU A 52 2.44 0.85 -3.14
CA LEU A 52 3.55 -0.10 -3.15
C LEU A 52 4.09 -0.24 -4.57
N GLU A 53 5.36 0.07 -4.74
CA GLU A 53 6.01 0.09 -6.06
C GLU A 53 6.04 -1.31 -6.69
N PRO A 54 6.00 -1.43 -8.02
CA PRO A 54 6.04 -2.73 -8.70
C PRO A 54 7.32 -3.53 -8.39
N GLU A 55 8.45 -2.86 -8.15
CA GLU A 55 9.69 -3.52 -7.73
C GLU A 55 9.60 -4.10 -6.31
N GLN A 56 8.88 -3.43 -5.42
CA GLN A 56 8.63 -3.91 -4.06
C GLN A 56 7.64 -5.08 -4.06
N ARG A 57 6.66 -5.09 -4.98
CA ARG A 57 5.79 -6.25 -5.24
C ARG A 57 6.60 -7.49 -5.62
N THR A 58 7.61 -7.34 -6.48
CA THR A 58 8.44 -8.48 -6.94
C THR A 58 9.21 -9.10 -5.77
N LYS A 59 9.77 -8.27 -4.88
CA LYS A 59 10.46 -8.75 -3.67
C LYS A 59 9.51 -9.47 -2.69
N ALA A 60 8.27 -9.01 -2.60
CA ALA A 60 7.24 -9.67 -1.80
C ALA A 60 6.88 -11.06 -2.35
N ARG A 61 6.89 -11.23 -3.68
CA ARG A 61 6.74 -12.55 -4.32
C ARG A 61 7.91 -13.48 -3.98
N GLU A 62 9.15 -13.01 -4.05
CA GLU A 62 10.36 -13.82 -3.81
C GLU A 62 10.54 -14.23 -2.34
N SER A 63 10.00 -13.49 -1.39
CA SER A 63 10.10 -13.82 0.05
C SER A 63 9.11 -14.90 0.50
N GLY A 64 8.15 -15.27 -0.36
CA GLY A 64 7.12 -16.28 -0.09
C GLY A 64 7.41 -17.66 -0.69
N GLU A 65 8.58 -17.84 -1.32
CA GLU A 65 9.02 -19.09 -1.97
C GLU A 65 10.12 -19.80 -1.17
#